data_AF-A0A1F4S3S7-F1
#
_entry.id   AF-A0A1F4S3S7-F1
#
_cell.length_a   1.000
_cell.length_b   1.000
_cell.length_c   1.000
_cell.angle_alpha   90.00
_cell.angle_beta   90.00
_cell.angle_gamma   90.00
#
_symmetry.space_group_name_H-M   'P 1'
#
loop_
_entity.id
_entity.type
_entity.pdbx_description
1 polymer ?
#
loop_
_entity_poly.entity_id
_entity_poly.type
_entity_poly.pdbx_seq_one_letter_code
_entity_poly.pdbx_strand_id
1 'polypeptide(L)'
;MPSLGNELYVEINLEGTANVSNNRYFVIFSTMESYQIPLPPPDSIDEFLEPGNDPQPGLTTKESYYTKYYSTWNAYVVIDSFGYNFVKGPFVFGTESTREIISTLGSLTNKLAFKVNLEKIFGTNIPNNVYFDIVSVDYPTNSEKILKDRISPPVYDFATISGTVVTQSDIDDPKITTSLDIKTWMVRLE
;
A
#
# COMPACT_ATOMS: atom_id res chain seq x y z
N MET A 1 -16.54 18.59 20.57
CA MET A 1 -15.25 17.91 20.32
C MET A 1 -15.36 17.23 18.96
N PRO A 2 -14.30 17.16 18.16
CA PRO A 2 -14.32 16.37 16.93
C PRO A 2 -14.59 14.89 17.26
N SER A 3 -15.37 14.20 16.45
CA SER A 3 -15.60 12.75 16.58
C SER A 3 -14.51 11.98 15.83
N LEU A 4 -14.06 10.85 16.39
CA LEU A 4 -13.21 9.91 15.67
C LEU A 4 -14.01 9.32 14.49
N GLY A 5 -13.40 9.29 13.31
CA GLY A 5 -13.92 8.52 12.19
C GLY A 5 -13.31 7.14 12.18
N ASN A 6 -14.05 6.15 11.67
CA ASN A 6 -13.62 4.76 11.69
C ASN A 6 -13.57 4.14 10.29
N GLU A 7 -14.30 4.70 9.33
CA GLU A 7 -14.27 4.19 7.95
C GLU A 7 -13.35 5.05 7.10
N LEU A 8 -12.24 4.46 6.64
CA LEU A 8 -11.31 5.09 5.73
C LEU A 8 -11.67 4.71 4.30
N TYR A 9 -12.04 5.69 3.50
CA TYR A 9 -12.14 5.58 2.04
C TYR A 9 -10.81 5.99 1.42
N VAL A 10 -10.30 5.14 0.52
CA VAL A 10 -9.09 5.41 -0.27
C VAL A 10 -9.44 5.33 -1.75
N GLU A 11 -8.93 6.29 -2.51
CA GLU A 11 -9.06 6.37 -3.95
C GLU A 11 -7.71 6.68 -4.58
N ILE A 12 -7.36 5.93 -5.62
CA ILE A 12 -6.11 6.03 -6.37
C ILE A 12 -6.47 6.13 -7.84
N ASN A 13 -5.96 7.16 -8.52
CA ASN A 13 -6.10 7.31 -9.97
C ASN A 13 -4.73 7.15 -10.62
N LEU A 14 -4.66 6.16 -11.50
CA LEU A 14 -3.52 5.87 -12.36
C LEU A 14 -3.62 6.66 -13.67
N GLU A 15 -2.51 6.80 -14.38
CA GLU A 15 -2.51 7.38 -15.73
C GLU A 15 -3.32 6.53 -16.72
N GLY A 16 -3.17 5.21 -16.64
CA GLY A 16 -3.83 4.24 -17.51
C GLY A 16 -4.68 3.23 -16.74
N THR A 17 -5.38 2.36 -17.46
CA THR A 17 -6.18 1.28 -16.88
C THR A 17 -5.30 0.36 -16.02
N ALA A 18 -5.75 0.04 -14.81
CA ALA A 18 -5.05 -0.88 -13.92
C ALA A 18 -4.89 -2.27 -14.57
N ASN A 19 -3.71 -2.87 -14.40
CA ASN A 19 -3.39 -4.21 -14.90
C ASN A 19 -3.04 -5.15 -13.74
N VAL A 20 -4.06 -5.57 -13.00
CA VAL A 20 -3.96 -6.44 -11.82
C VAL A 20 -3.50 -7.88 -12.13
N SER A 21 -3.37 -8.25 -13.40
CA SER A 21 -2.83 -9.56 -13.81
C SER A 21 -1.30 -9.59 -13.75
N ASN A 22 -0.65 -8.46 -13.99
CA ASN A 22 0.80 -8.32 -14.00
C ASN A 22 1.31 -7.40 -12.89
N ASN A 23 0.46 -6.57 -12.29
CA ASN A 23 0.84 -5.57 -11.30
C ASN A 23 0.12 -5.83 -9.98
N ARG A 24 0.69 -5.30 -8.91
CA ARG A 24 0.00 -5.14 -7.62
C ARG A 24 0.11 -3.69 -7.15
N TYR A 25 -0.95 -3.25 -6.48
CA TYR A 25 -1.02 -1.92 -5.89
C TYR A 25 -1.20 -2.08 -4.39
N PHE A 26 -0.46 -1.31 -3.62
CA PHE A 26 -0.46 -1.43 -2.17
C PHE A 26 -0.76 -0.08 -1.53
N VAL A 27 -1.56 -0.11 -0.47
CA VAL A 27 -1.71 1.00 0.49
C VAL A 27 -1.27 0.48 1.83
N ILE A 28 -0.20 1.04 2.36
CA ILE A 28 0.50 0.50 3.53
C ILE A 28 0.37 1.49 4.67
N PHE A 29 -0.08 1.01 5.83
CA PHE A 29 -0.39 1.85 6.98
C PHE A 29 0.66 1.69 8.08
N SER A 30 1.02 2.79 8.73
CA SER A 30 1.91 2.85 9.87
C SER A 30 1.42 3.84 10.93
N THR A 31 1.78 3.59 12.18
CA THR A 31 1.66 4.54 13.29
C THR A 31 2.96 5.28 13.60
N MET A 32 4.04 5.01 12.87
CA MET A 32 5.34 5.63 13.12
C MET A 32 5.49 6.93 12.35
N GLU A 33 5.79 8.03 13.04
CA GLU A 33 6.01 9.34 12.40
C GLU A 33 7.30 9.40 11.58
N SER A 34 8.34 8.68 12.02
CA SER A 34 9.58 8.51 11.26
C SER A 34 9.45 7.47 10.15
N TYR A 35 8.22 7.11 9.77
CA TYR A 35 7.96 6.23 8.65
C TYR A 35 8.57 6.89 7.41
N GLN A 36 9.63 6.27 6.92
CA GLN A 36 9.83 6.10 5.51
C GLN A 36 9.70 4.61 5.36
N ILE A 37 8.79 4.11 4.53
CA ILE A 37 9.05 2.76 4.04
C ILE A 37 10.41 2.89 3.35
N PRO A 38 11.46 2.21 3.84
CA PRO A 38 12.68 2.14 3.09
C PRO A 38 12.32 1.24 1.92
N LEU A 39 11.74 1.80 0.88
CA LEU A 39 11.43 1.01 -0.29
C LEU A 39 12.72 0.89 -1.08
N PRO A 40 12.90 -0.22 -1.81
CA PRO A 40 13.71 -0.18 -3.00
C PRO A 40 13.44 1.15 -3.72
N PRO A 41 14.44 1.98 -4.05
CA PRO A 41 14.22 3.07 -4.99
C PRO A 41 13.46 2.52 -6.22
N PRO A 42 12.56 3.30 -6.83
CA PRO A 42 11.94 2.89 -8.09
C PRO A 42 13.01 2.40 -9.07
N ASP A 43 12.76 1.27 -9.74
CA ASP A 43 13.70 0.59 -10.65
C ASP A 43 15.03 0.11 -10.04
N SER A 44 15.13 0.00 -8.71
CA SER A 44 16.28 -0.65 -8.08
C SER A 44 16.19 -2.17 -8.13
N ILE A 45 17.33 -2.83 -7.88
CA ILE A 45 17.46 -4.30 -7.84
C ILE A 45 16.79 -4.95 -6.63
N ASP A 46 16.36 -4.15 -5.65
CA ASP A 46 15.73 -4.68 -4.44
C ASP A 46 14.25 -4.96 -4.75
N GLU A 47 13.78 -6.17 -4.43
CA GLU A 47 12.39 -6.53 -4.69
C GLU A 47 11.42 -5.88 -3.71
N PHE A 48 10.21 -5.56 -4.18
CA PHE A 48 9.06 -5.31 -3.32
C PHE A 48 8.33 -6.62 -3.05
N LEU A 49 8.45 -7.14 -1.82
CA LEU A 49 7.85 -8.41 -1.44
C LEU A 49 6.64 -8.18 -0.54
N GLU A 50 5.69 -9.10 -0.58
CA GLU A 50 4.72 -9.27 0.50
C GLU A 50 5.27 -10.20 1.60
N PRO A 51 4.82 -10.01 2.85
CA PRO A 51 5.17 -10.93 3.93
C PRO A 51 4.90 -12.38 3.54
N GLY A 52 5.90 -13.23 3.73
CA GLY A 52 5.84 -14.65 3.41
C GLY A 52 6.45 -15.02 2.06
N ASN A 53 6.64 -14.07 1.15
CA ASN A 53 7.25 -14.36 -0.14
C ASN A 53 8.76 -14.56 -0.01
N ASP A 54 9.28 -15.42 -0.88
CA ASP A 54 10.71 -15.65 -1.00
C ASP A 54 11.29 -14.72 -2.07
N PRO A 55 12.40 -14.02 -1.78
CA PRO A 55 13.12 -13.23 -2.78
C PRO A 55 13.69 -14.13 -3.88
N GLN A 56 13.90 -13.56 -5.06
CA GLN A 56 14.70 -14.19 -6.10
C GLN A 56 16.12 -14.46 -5.60
N PRO A 57 16.74 -15.57 -6.06
CA PRO A 57 18.09 -15.92 -5.63
C PRO A 57 19.10 -14.79 -5.89
N GLY A 58 19.81 -14.36 -4.84
CA GLY A 58 20.99 -13.48 -4.95
C GLY A 58 20.79 -11.99 -4.68
N LEU A 59 19.57 -11.51 -4.40
CA LEU A 59 19.28 -10.08 -4.23
C LEU A 59 19.25 -9.63 -2.75
N THR A 60 18.46 -10.26 -1.89
CA THR A 60 18.37 -9.99 -0.45
C THR A 60 17.80 -11.21 0.27
N THR A 61 18.16 -11.47 1.53
CA THR A 61 17.54 -12.57 2.30
C THR A 61 16.18 -12.15 2.85
N LYS A 62 15.24 -13.09 2.94
CA LYS A 62 13.92 -12.88 3.54
C LYS A 62 13.98 -12.27 4.94
N GLU A 63 14.91 -12.75 5.78
CA GLU A 63 15.13 -12.22 7.14
C GLU A 63 15.54 -10.74 7.15
N SER A 64 16.47 -10.36 6.27
CA SER A 64 16.90 -8.97 6.09
C SER A 64 15.73 -8.08 5.66
N TYR A 65 14.87 -8.59 4.77
CA TYR A 65 13.66 -7.89 4.33
C TYR A 65 12.69 -7.61 5.48
N TYR A 66 12.37 -8.64 6.27
CA TYR A 66 11.46 -8.51 7.42
C TYR A 66 11.95 -7.50 8.45
N THR A 67 13.25 -7.53 8.76
CA THR A 67 13.85 -6.62 9.73
C THR A 67 13.81 -5.18 9.25
N LYS A 68 14.11 -4.95 7.97
CA LYS A 68 14.20 -3.61 7.38
C LYS A 68 12.83 -2.97 7.12
N TYR A 69 11.87 -3.74 6.61
CA TYR A 69 10.70 -3.16 5.96
C TYR A 69 9.39 -3.42 6.71
N TYR A 70 9.14 -4.64 7.15
CA TYR A 70 7.83 -4.97 7.73
C TYR A 70 7.67 -4.62 9.22
N SER A 71 8.78 -4.35 9.91
CA SER A 71 8.76 -3.95 11.33
C SER A 71 7.99 -2.64 11.58
N THR A 72 7.78 -1.83 10.54
CA THR A 72 7.07 -0.54 10.61
C THR A 72 5.64 -0.61 10.05
N TRP A 73 5.23 -1.72 9.44
CA TRP A 73 3.91 -1.87 8.84
C TRP A 73 2.90 -2.37 9.87
N ASN A 74 1.83 -1.61 10.08
CA ASN A 74 0.71 -2.05 10.92
C ASN A 74 -0.29 -2.91 10.15
N ALA A 75 -0.51 -2.59 8.88
CA ALA A 75 -1.29 -3.37 7.93
C ALA A 75 -1.06 -2.86 6.51
N TYR A 76 -1.59 -3.57 5.52
CA TYR A 76 -1.72 -3.04 4.18
C TYR A 76 -2.99 -3.52 3.49
N VAL A 77 -3.38 -2.81 2.45
CA VAL A 77 -4.34 -3.28 1.44
C VAL A 77 -3.57 -3.57 0.17
N VAL A 78 -3.79 -4.74 -0.41
CA VAL A 78 -3.25 -5.13 -1.71
C VAL A 78 -4.39 -5.28 -2.71
N ILE A 79 -4.17 -4.74 -3.90
CA ILE A 79 -5.09 -4.78 -5.02
C ILE A 79 -4.42 -5.63 -6.11
N ASP A 80 -5.02 -6.78 -6.40
CA ASP A 80 -4.56 -7.73 -7.41
C ASP A 80 -5.74 -8.44 -8.06
N SER A 81 -5.47 -9.44 -8.91
CA SER A 81 -6.50 -10.16 -9.67
C SER A 81 -7.59 -10.83 -8.82
N PHE A 82 -7.38 -10.98 -7.51
CA PHE A 82 -8.37 -11.57 -6.60
C PHE A 82 -9.29 -10.54 -5.94
N GLY A 83 -9.00 -9.24 -6.04
CA GLY A 83 -9.79 -8.22 -5.35
C GLY A 83 -8.96 -7.18 -4.63
N TYR A 84 -9.66 -6.48 -3.74
CA TYR A 84 -9.11 -5.63 -2.71
C TYR A 84 -8.99 -6.47 -1.44
N ASN A 85 -7.77 -6.73 -1.00
CA ASN A 85 -7.50 -7.60 0.13
C ASN A 85 -6.80 -6.83 1.25
N PHE A 86 -7.34 -6.93 2.46
CA PHE A 86 -6.72 -6.43 3.68
C PHE A 86 -5.78 -7.48 4.26
N VAL A 87 -4.62 -7.04 4.74
CA VAL A 87 -3.66 -7.90 5.44
C VAL A 87 -3.23 -7.22 6.72
N LYS A 88 -3.55 -7.85 7.85
CA LYS A 88 -3.28 -7.30 9.18
C LYS A 88 -1.88 -7.69 9.66
N GLY A 89 -1.14 -6.72 10.20
CA GLY A 89 0.10 -6.97 10.95
C GLY A 89 -0.13 -7.24 12.45
N PRO A 90 0.94 -7.27 13.26
CA PRO A 90 2.34 -7.11 12.87
C PRO A 90 2.84 -8.32 12.06
N PHE A 91 3.80 -8.08 11.18
CA PHE A 91 4.39 -9.14 10.36
C PHE A 91 5.66 -9.68 11.01
N VAL A 92 5.68 -10.99 11.24
CA VAL A 92 6.79 -11.68 11.91
C VAL A 92 7.41 -12.68 10.94
N PHE A 93 8.75 -12.73 10.90
CA PHE A 93 9.47 -13.67 10.07
C PHE A 93 9.04 -15.11 10.38
N GLY A 94 8.85 -15.93 9.33
CA GLY A 94 8.40 -17.31 9.47
C GLY A 94 6.91 -17.49 9.76
N THR A 95 6.12 -16.40 9.79
CA THR A 95 4.66 -16.46 9.90
C THR A 95 4.02 -16.10 8.57
N GLU A 96 3.03 -16.89 8.16
CA GLU A 96 2.22 -16.59 6.97
C GLU A 96 1.18 -15.52 7.29
N SER A 97 1.03 -14.55 6.39
CA SER A 97 -0.03 -13.55 6.47
C SER A 97 -1.31 -14.07 5.84
N THR A 98 -2.45 -13.76 6.45
CA THR A 98 -3.77 -14.08 5.87
C THR A 98 -4.36 -12.83 5.23
N ARG A 99 -4.91 -13.00 4.03
CA ARG A 99 -5.66 -11.96 3.31
C ARG A 99 -7.15 -12.06 3.61
N GLU A 100 -7.75 -10.94 3.97
CA GLU A 100 -9.20 -10.78 4.12
C GLU A 100 -9.75 -9.98 2.94
N ILE A 101 -10.74 -10.51 2.24
CA ILE A 101 -11.36 -9.80 1.11
C ILE A 101 -12.16 -8.60 1.63
N ILE A 102 -11.81 -7.39 1.19
CA ILE A 102 -12.60 -6.17 1.39
C ILE A 102 -13.70 -6.08 0.35
N SER A 103 -13.34 -6.28 -0.92
CA SER A 103 -14.23 -6.16 -2.06
C SER A 103 -13.67 -6.92 -3.26
N THR A 104 -14.56 -7.36 -4.14
CA THR A 104 -14.18 -7.96 -5.43
C THR A 104 -13.82 -6.86 -6.44
N LEU A 105 -13.00 -7.22 -7.45
CA LEU A 105 -12.78 -6.34 -8.59
C LEU A 105 -14.07 -6.16 -9.41
N GLY A 106 -14.37 -4.91 -9.74
CA GLY A 106 -15.31 -4.59 -10.81
C GLY A 106 -14.62 -4.56 -12.17
N SER A 107 -15.18 -3.80 -13.11
CA SER A 107 -14.49 -3.49 -14.36
C SER A 107 -13.20 -2.73 -14.07
N LEU A 108 -12.09 -3.17 -14.67
CA LEU A 108 -10.82 -2.48 -14.55
C LEU A 108 -10.90 -1.12 -15.24
N THR A 109 -10.56 -0.08 -14.48
CA THR A 109 -10.43 1.30 -14.95
C THR A 109 -9.10 1.84 -14.47
N ASN A 110 -8.81 3.11 -14.73
CA ASN A 110 -7.67 3.79 -14.14
C ASN A 110 -7.90 4.19 -12.67
N LYS A 111 -9.10 3.95 -12.14
CA LYS A 111 -9.48 4.28 -10.77
C LYS A 111 -9.59 3.03 -9.91
N LEU A 112 -8.85 3.02 -8.81
CA LEU A 112 -8.91 2.00 -7.76
C LEU A 112 -9.46 2.63 -6.49
N ALA A 113 -10.47 2.01 -5.87
CA ALA A 113 -11.07 2.56 -4.67
C ALA A 113 -11.58 1.48 -3.73
N PHE A 114 -11.42 1.71 -2.44
CA PHE A 114 -11.88 0.79 -1.40
C PHE A 114 -12.19 1.52 -0.09
N LYS A 115 -12.88 0.80 0.81
CA LYS A 115 -13.15 1.23 2.18
C LYS A 115 -12.55 0.23 3.15
N VAL A 116 -11.90 0.71 4.20
CA VAL A 116 -11.37 -0.13 5.28
C VAL A 116 -11.71 0.48 6.62
N ASN A 117 -12.04 -0.36 7.59
CA ASN A 117 -12.33 0.06 8.94
C ASN A 117 -11.02 0.17 9.75
N LEU A 118 -10.76 1.33 10.37
CA LEU A 118 -9.52 1.59 11.11
C LEU A 118 -9.37 0.70 12.35
N GLU A 119 -10.46 0.26 12.99
CA GLU A 119 -10.37 -0.74 14.08
C GLU A 119 -9.88 -2.10 13.57
N LYS A 120 -10.11 -2.45 12.31
CA LYS A 120 -9.49 -3.67 11.73
C LYS A 120 -7.97 -3.54 11.70
N ILE A 121 -7.46 -2.34 11.47
CA ILE A 121 -6.03 -2.02 11.39
C ILE A 121 -5.42 -1.89 12.79
N PHE A 122 -5.96 -1.00 13.62
CA PHE A 122 -5.35 -0.54 14.87
C PHE A 122 -6.03 -1.09 16.14
N GLY A 123 -7.12 -1.86 15.99
CA GLY A 123 -7.95 -2.29 17.12
C GLY A 123 -8.72 -1.12 17.74
N THR A 124 -9.07 -1.24 19.01
CA THR A 124 -9.84 -0.21 19.74
C THR A 124 -9.06 1.07 20.02
N ASN A 125 -7.74 1.07 19.83
CA ASN A 125 -6.85 2.19 20.11
C ASN A 125 -6.37 2.79 18.78
N ILE A 126 -7.28 3.44 18.06
CA ILE A 126 -6.94 4.15 16.82
C ILE A 126 -6.03 5.34 17.17
N PRO A 127 -4.85 5.48 16.54
CA PRO A 127 -3.97 6.61 16.78
C PRO A 127 -4.59 7.90 16.20
N ASN A 128 -4.26 9.07 16.77
CA ASN A 128 -4.78 10.35 16.28
C ASN A 128 -4.33 10.70 14.84
N ASN A 129 -3.17 10.18 14.44
CA ASN A 129 -2.61 10.32 13.11
C ASN A 129 -2.22 8.94 12.59
N VAL A 130 -2.50 8.70 11.32
CA VAL A 130 -2.11 7.48 10.61
C VAL A 130 -1.23 7.90 9.44
N TYR A 131 -0.08 7.27 9.33
CA TYR A 131 0.85 7.43 8.23
C TYR A 131 0.57 6.36 7.19
N PHE A 132 0.74 6.70 5.92
CA PHE A 132 0.56 5.76 4.84
C PHE A 132 1.45 6.07 3.64
N ASP A 133 1.58 5.05 2.80
CA ASP A 133 2.20 5.15 1.48
C ASP A 133 1.36 4.35 0.48
N ILE A 134 1.41 4.77 -0.77
CA ILE A 134 0.74 4.11 -1.90
C ILE A 134 1.82 3.77 -2.91
N VAL A 135 1.92 2.50 -3.27
CA VAL A 135 2.94 2.03 -4.20
C VAL A 135 2.35 1.18 -5.30
N SER A 136 2.93 1.27 -6.48
CA SER A 136 2.65 0.40 -7.61
C SER A 136 3.87 -0.48 -7.89
N VAL A 137 3.62 -1.76 -8.12
CA VAL A 137 4.67 -2.77 -8.22
C VAL A 137 4.40 -3.61 -9.46
N ASP A 138 5.40 -3.71 -10.33
CA ASP A 138 5.44 -4.73 -11.37
C ASP A 138 5.60 -6.09 -10.67
N TYR A 139 4.59 -6.94 -10.81
CA TYR A 139 4.39 -8.13 -9.98
C TYR A 139 4.23 -9.43 -10.80
N PRO A 140 5.19 -9.79 -11.66
CA PRO A 140 5.12 -11.00 -12.49
C PRO A 140 5.25 -12.28 -11.65
N THR A 141 4.54 -13.36 -11.99
CA THR A 141 4.47 -14.58 -11.15
C THR A 141 5.86 -15.19 -10.84
N ASN A 142 6.79 -15.21 -11.80
CA ASN A 142 8.09 -15.90 -11.69
C ASN A 142 9.29 -15.00 -12.04
N SER A 143 9.19 -13.70 -11.76
CA SER A 143 10.29 -12.75 -11.96
C SER A 143 10.34 -11.78 -10.78
N GLU A 144 11.40 -10.98 -10.72
CA GLU A 144 11.58 -9.95 -9.71
C GLU A 144 10.36 -9.04 -9.59
N LYS A 145 9.98 -8.74 -8.35
CA LYS A 145 8.89 -7.83 -8.03
C LYS A 145 9.45 -6.43 -7.86
N ILE A 146 9.26 -5.55 -8.84
CA ILE A 146 9.95 -4.25 -8.88
C ILE A 146 8.97 -3.14 -8.54
N LEU A 147 9.31 -2.32 -7.53
CA LEU A 147 8.57 -1.09 -7.29
C LEU A 147 8.78 -0.14 -8.47
N LYS A 148 7.67 0.34 -9.02
CA LYS A 148 7.68 1.23 -10.19
C LYS A 148 7.29 2.65 -9.83
N ASP A 149 6.34 2.80 -8.91
CA ASP A 149 5.90 4.12 -8.47
C ASP A 149 5.54 4.16 -6.99
N ARG A 150 5.60 5.37 -6.41
CA ARG A 150 5.17 5.70 -5.05
C ARG A 150 4.86 7.18 -4.90
N ILE A 151 3.92 7.50 -4.02
CA ILE A 151 3.54 8.89 -3.75
C ILE A 151 4.67 9.70 -3.09
N SER A 152 4.97 10.90 -3.61
CA SER A 152 6.07 11.77 -3.16
C SER A 152 5.59 13.05 -2.43
N PRO A 153 6.28 13.59 -1.39
CA PRO A 153 7.42 13.00 -0.65
C PRO A 153 6.95 11.82 0.21
N PRO A 154 7.85 10.89 0.57
CA PRO A 154 7.59 9.44 0.65
C PRO A 154 6.54 8.96 1.66
N VAL A 155 6.01 9.83 2.51
CA VAL A 155 5.03 9.48 3.53
C VAL A 155 4.03 10.61 3.71
N TYR A 156 2.76 10.24 3.63
CA TYR A 156 1.64 11.10 3.95
C TYR A 156 1.00 10.66 5.25
N ASP A 157 0.35 11.58 5.92
CA ASP A 157 -0.47 11.30 7.10
C ASP A 157 -1.87 11.88 6.95
N PHE A 158 -2.78 11.35 7.76
CA PHE A 158 -4.09 11.95 7.96
C PHE A 158 -4.51 11.85 9.43
N ALA A 159 -5.24 12.87 9.90
CA ALA A 159 -5.84 12.87 11.22
C ALA A 159 -7.08 11.96 11.24
N THR A 160 -7.23 11.15 12.29
CA THR A 160 -8.37 10.21 12.45
C THR A 160 -9.65 10.87 12.95
N ILE A 161 -9.86 12.11 12.52
CA ILE A 161 -11.06 12.91 12.79
C ILE A 161 -12.06 12.69 11.65
N SER A 162 -13.31 12.37 11.97
CA SER A 162 -14.36 12.18 10.95
C SER A 162 -14.50 13.44 10.09
N GLY A 163 -14.63 13.24 8.77
CA GLY A 163 -14.65 14.31 7.78
C GLY A 163 -13.27 14.76 7.28
N THR A 164 -12.17 14.22 7.81
CA THR A 164 -10.83 14.49 7.25
C THR A 164 -10.79 14.03 5.79
N VAL A 165 -10.32 14.92 4.90
CA VAL A 165 -10.06 14.62 3.49
C VAL A 165 -8.66 15.11 3.16
N VAL A 166 -7.82 14.22 2.63
CA VAL A 166 -6.51 14.57 2.07
C VAL A 166 -6.50 14.13 0.62
N THR A 167 -6.13 15.04 -0.27
CA THR A 167 -6.05 14.80 -1.71
C THR A 167 -4.77 15.42 -2.24
N GLN A 168 -4.02 14.68 -3.03
CA GLN A 168 -2.80 15.18 -3.67
C GLN A 168 -2.65 14.59 -5.07
N SER A 169 -1.89 15.31 -5.88
CA SER A 169 -1.32 14.79 -7.12
C SER A 169 0.07 14.24 -6.84
N ASP A 170 0.43 13.19 -7.56
CA ASP A 170 1.82 12.75 -7.59
C ASP A 170 2.66 13.61 -8.53
N ILE A 171 3.97 13.40 -8.50
CA ILE A 171 4.90 13.99 -9.46
C ILE A 171 4.67 13.33 -10.83
N ASP A 172 4.89 14.09 -11.90
CA ASP A 172 4.78 13.53 -13.25
C ASP A 172 6.04 12.74 -13.61
N ASP A 173 5.88 11.43 -13.79
CA ASP A 173 6.96 10.48 -14.03
C ASP A 173 6.85 9.82 -15.43
N PRO A 174 7.28 10.51 -16.51
CA PRO A 174 6.98 10.13 -17.90
C PRO A 174 7.63 8.83 -18.39
N LYS A 175 8.38 8.12 -17.52
CA LYS A 175 9.05 6.85 -17.83
C LYS A 175 8.34 5.63 -17.25
N ILE A 176 7.33 5.83 -16.40
CA ILE A 176 6.57 4.75 -15.78
C ILE A 176 5.50 4.26 -16.77
N THR A 177 5.22 2.96 -16.76
CA THR A 177 4.13 2.43 -17.58
C THR A 177 2.81 2.96 -17.04
N THR A 178 1.91 3.43 -17.91
CA THR A 178 0.68 4.15 -17.51
C THR A 178 -0.20 3.39 -16.50
N SER A 179 -0.23 2.05 -16.53
CA SER A 179 -0.97 1.23 -15.56
C SER A 179 -0.33 1.16 -14.16
N LEU A 180 0.86 1.70 -13.99
CA LEU A 180 1.65 1.73 -12.75
C LEU A 180 1.90 3.17 -12.29
N ASP A 181 1.80 4.15 -13.19
CA ASP A 181 1.97 5.58 -12.90
C ASP A 181 0.76 6.12 -12.10
N ILE A 182 1.00 6.50 -10.84
CA ILE A 182 0.04 7.09 -9.92
C ILE A 182 -0.03 8.59 -10.22
N LYS A 183 -1.22 9.11 -10.55
CA LYS A 183 -1.40 10.53 -10.85
C LYS A 183 -2.01 11.32 -9.72
N THR A 184 -3.03 10.76 -9.07
CA THR A 184 -3.67 11.41 -7.92
C THR A 184 -4.17 10.36 -6.94
N TRP A 185 -4.32 10.78 -5.69
CA TRP A 185 -4.93 9.95 -4.67
C TRP A 185 -5.72 10.81 -3.69
N MET A 186 -6.66 10.16 -3.02
CA MET A 186 -7.45 10.75 -1.96
C MET A 186 -7.65 9.74 -0.83
N VAL A 187 -7.51 10.21 0.40
CA VAL A 187 -8.00 9.53 1.60
C VAL A 187 -9.09 10.38 2.24
N ARG A 188 -10.19 9.74 2.64
CA ARG A 188 -11.29 10.39 3.34
C ARG A 188 -11.70 9.53 4.53
N LEU A 189 -11.84 10.16 5.69
CA LEU A 189 -12.39 9.53 6.88
C LEU A 189 -13.87 9.86 7.02
N GLU A 190 -14.69 8.82 7.11
CA GLU A 190 -16.13 8.86 7.32
C GLU A 190 -16.47 8.56 8.79
#